data_AF-J9GDI9-F1
#
_entry.id   AF-J9GDI9-F1
#
_cell.length_a   1.000
_cell.length_b   1.000
_cell.length_c   1.000
_cell.angle_alpha   90.00
_cell.angle_beta   90.00
_cell.angle_gamma   90.00
#
_symmetry.space_group_name_H-M   'P 1'
#
loop_
_entity.id
_entity.type
_entity.pdbx_description
1 polymer ?
#
loop_
_entity_poly.entity_id
_entity_poly.type
_entity_poly.pdbx_seq_one_letter_code
_entity_poly.pdbx_strand_id
1 'polypeptide(L)'
;MADKNQLAATFKSQDTEEWLDIHFTRPLGLLWAKFFNSFGVHPNVITILSIFLGVAAGVLFYFDNLLYNVIGILLLVWANLYDSADGQLARMTGKKTRWGRILDGFAGDLWFFAIYVAICLRLMGQPMPFLPEYQWGIWIWLLSSLAGFICHAKQCQLSDYYRNIHLYFLKGESGSELDNFKKLREEFHSLSWRKDGAWKVFLFFYGNYTHAQEQQSPRFQHFKQAIDARFGRQLPEALRADFRKGSLPLMKYANILTFNTRAIVLYLSILVGQPWIYPLFEITVMVGLYLYMRQRHESLCEKLEKRLDQYEVQS
;
A
#
# COMPACT_ATOMS: atom_id res chain seq x y z
N MET A 1 -25.22 -1.19 18.13
CA MET A 1 -24.52 0.11 18.22
C MET A 1 -23.08 -0.05 18.72
N ALA A 2 -22.79 -0.88 19.74
CA ALA A 2 -21.43 -1.15 20.22
C ALA A 2 -20.46 -1.68 19.12
N ASP A 3 -20.94 -2.58 18.25
CA ASP A 3 -20.09 -3.18 17.20
C ASP A 3 -19.73 -2.20 16.07
N LYS A 4 -20.64 -1.28 15.72
CA LYS A 4 -20.36 -0.21 14.73
C LYS A 4 -19.34 0.81 15.26
N ASN A 5 -19.41 1.14 16.55
CA ASN A 5 -18.43 2.03 17.18
C ASN A 5 -17.05 1.37 17.32
N GLN A 6 -16.99 0.06 17.59
CA GLN A 6 -15.73 -0.70 17.60
C GLN A 6 -15.10 -0.79 16.20
N LEU A 7 -15.90 -1.06 15.16
CA LEU A 7 -15.42 -1.08 13.77
C LEU A 7 -14.88 0.28 13.33
N ALA A 8 -15.60 1.37 13.61
CA ALA A 8 -15.13 2.72 13.29
C ALA A 8 -13.81 3.08 14.00
N ALA A 9 -13.61 2.58 15.23
CA ALA A 9 -12.38 2.80 16.00
C ALA A 9 -11.17 2.01 15.43
N THR A 10 -11.39 0.97 14.62
CA THR A 10 -10.30 0.24 13.95
C THR A 10 -9.91 0.81 12.59
N PHE A 11 -10.60 1.83 12.07
CA PHE A 11 -10.25 2.47 10.80
C PHE A 11 -9.06 3.42 10.94
N LYS A 12 -8.21 3.51 9.90
CA LYS A 12 -7.07 4.46 9.91
C LYS A 12 -7.59 5.89 9.74
N SER A 13 -8.55 6.12 8.84
CA SER A 13 -9.46 7.27 8.80
C SER A 13 -10.59 7.02 7.81
N GLN A 14 -11.80 7.56 8.03
CA GLN A 14 -12.89 7.41 7.03
C GLN A 14 -12.53 8.02 5.67
N ASP A 15 -11.74 9.10 5.66
CA ASP A 15 -11.30 9.83 4.45
C ASP A 15 -10.44 8.98 3.49
N THR A 16 -9.83 7.89 4.00
CA THR A 16 -8.84 7.08 3.26
C THR A 16 -9.29 5.65 2.98
N GLU A 17 -10.47 5.23 3.44
CA GLU A 17 -10.91 3.83 3.33
C GLU A 17 -11.80 3.65 2.09
N GLU A 18 -11.66 2.51 1.44
CA GLU A 18 -12.44 2.18 0.25
C GLU A 18 -13.82 1.62 0.59
N TRP A 19 -14.74 1.69 -0.37
CA TRP A 19 -16.07 1.09 -0.20
C TRP A 19 -16.00 -0.41 0.10
N LEU A 20 -15.16 -1.16 -0.62
CA LEU A 20 -14.97 -2.60 -0.38
C LEU A 20 -14.37 -2.87 0.99
N ASP A 21 -13.40 -2.07 1.42
CA ASP A 21 -12.82 -2.22 2.75
C ASP A 21 -13.85 -1.96 3.83
N ILE A 22 -14.60 -0.87 3.74
CA ILE A 22 -15.61 -0.47 4.73
C ILE A 22 -16.70 -1.54 4.88
N HIS A 23 -17.18 -2.12 3.78
CA HIS A 23 -18.36 -2.99 3.80
C HIS A 23 -18.04 -4.49 3.82
N PHE A 24 -16.83 -4.90 3.41
CA PHE A 24 -16.46 -6.30 3.28
C PHE A 24 -15.19 -6.65 4.07
N THR A 25 -14.05 -6.09 3.69
CA THR A 25 -12.74 -6.50 4.25
C THR A 25 -12.60 -6.16 5.73
N ARG A 26 -13.06 -4.98 6.15
CA ARG A 26 -12.91 -4.51 7.54
C ARG A 26 -13.87 -5.20 8.51
N PRO A 27 -15.18 -5.36 8.22
CA PRO A 27 -16.08 -6.09 9.11
C PRO A 27 -15.64 -7.54 9.33
N LEU A 28 -15.28 -8.25 8.25
CA LEU A 28 -14.80 -9.63 8.36
C LEU A 28 -13.43 -9.71 9.02
N GLY A 29 -12.53 -8.77 8.72
CA GLY A 29 -11.25 -8.65 9.41
C GLY A 29 -11.41 -8.41 10.92
N LEU A 30 -12.43 -7.65 11.35
CA LEU A 30 -12.73 -7.43 12.77
C LEU A 30 -13.16 -8.73 13.47
N LEU A 31 -13.96 -9.55 12.79
CA LEU A 31 -14.36 -10.86 13.33
C LEU A 31 -13.14 -11.75 13.56
N TRP A 32 -12.24 -11.81 12.57
CA TRP A 32 -10.97 -12.52 12.72
C TRP A 32 -10.08 -11.93 13.81
N ALA A 33 -9.96 -10.59 13.89
CA ALA A 33 -9.20 -9.93 14.93
C ALA A 33 -9.73 -10.29 16.33
N LYS A 34 -11.05 -10.29 16.54
CA LYS A 34 -11.69 -10.72 17.80
C LYS A 34 -11.43 -12.20 18.10
N PHE A 35 -11.55 -13.05 17.08
CA PHE A 35 -11.23 -14.47 17.19
C PHE A 35 -9.78 -14.69 17.66
N PHE A 36 -8.79 -14.14 16.95
CA PHE A 36 -7.38 -14.28 17.33
C PHE A 36 -7.04 -13.64 18.68
N ASN A 37 -7.70 -12.52 19.03
CA ASN A 37 -7.53 -11.90 20.34
C ASN A 37 -7.97 -12.83 21.48
N SER A 38 -9.06 -13.60 21.30
CA SER A 38 -9.55 -14.54 22.31
C SER A 38 -8.55 -15.67 22.62
N PHE A 39 -7.65 -15.98 21.69
CA PHE A 39 -6.56 -16.95 21.86
C PHE A 39 -5.22 -16.29 22.21
N GLY A 40 -5.17 -14.97 22.42
CA GLY A 40 -3.94 -14.25 22.77
C GLY A 40 -2.90 -14.19 21.64
N VAL A 41 -3.30 -14.46 20.39
CA VAL A 41 -2.40 -14.52 19.24
C VAL A 41 -1.78 -13.14 18.95
N HIS A 42 -0.52 -13.13 18.53
CA HIS A 42 0.18 -11.91 18.16
C HIS A 42 -0.15 -11.49 16.71
N PRO A 43 -0.37 -10.20 16.39
CA PRO A 43 -0.67 -9.73 15.03
C PRO A 43 0.24 -10.30 13.93
N ASN A 44 1.56 -10.26 14.14
CA ASN A 44 2.55 -10.81 13.18
C ASN A 44 2.32 -12.28 12.80
N VAL A 45 1.70 -13.11 13.65
CA VAL A 45 1.37 -14.50 13.31
C VAL A 45 0.29 -14.54 12.24
N ILE A 46 -0.72 -13.66 12.34
CA ILE A 46 -1.79 -13.54 11.36
C ILE A 46 -1.20 -13.06 10.01
N THR A 47 -0.26 -12.12 10.04
CA THR A 47 0.49 -11.68 8.84
C THR A 47 1.26 -12.83 8.20
N ILE A 48 1.91 -13.71 8.99
CA ILE A 48 2.60 -14.87 8.44
C ILE A 48 1.61 -15.86 7.80
N LEU A 49 0.45 -16.09 8.42
CA LEU A 49 -0.60 -16.93 7.85
C LEU A 49 -1.13 -16.37 6.53
N SER A 50 -1.29 -15.03 6.44
CA SER A 50 -1.74 -14.38 5.21
C SER A 50 -0.74 -14.56 4.07
N ILE A 51 0.58 -14.53 4.35
CA ILE A 51 1.64 -14.88 3.38
C ILE A 51 1.44 -16.28 2.79
N PHE A 52 1.25 -17.29 3.64
CA PHE A 52 1.08 -18.66 3.16
C PHE A 52 -0.17 -18.80 2.27
N LEU A 53 -1.29 -18.15 2.65
CA LEU A 53 -2.51 -18.14 1.85
C LEU A 53 -2.31 -17.43 0.50
N GLY A 54 -1.65 -16.26 0.49
CA GLY A 54 -1.38 -15.49 -0.73
C GLY A 54 -0.42 -16.20 -1.69
N VAL A 55 0.63 -16.85 -1.18
CA VAL A 55 1.55 -17.65 -1.99
C VAL A 55 0.84 -18.89 -2.55
N ALA A 56 0.04 -19.58 -1.74
CA ALA A 56 -0.76 -20.72 -2.21
C ALA A 56 -1.75 -20.30 -3.31
N ALA A 57 -2.38 -19.13 -3.18
CA ALA A 57 -3.22 -18.57 -4.24
C ALA A 57 -2.44 -18.35 -5.55
N GLY A 58 -1.26 -17.74 -5.46
CA GLY A 58 -0.36 -17.57 -6.59
C GLY A 58 -0.04 -18.90 -7.29
N VAL A 59 0.36 -19.92 -6.51
CA VAL A 59 0.63 -21.27 -7.05
C VAL A 59 -0.58 -21.87 -7.76
N LEU A 60 -1.80 -21.66 -7.26
CA LEU A 60 -2.99 -22.17 -7.93
C LEU A 60 -3.30 -21.45 -9.25
N PHE A 61 -2.93 -20.18 -9.39
CA PHE A 61 -3.08 -19.42 -10.64
C PHE A 61 -2.16 -19.86 -11.78
N TYR A 62 -1.12 -20.64 -11.46
CA TYR A 62 -0.28 -21.29 -12.47
C TYR A 62 -1.06 -22.27 -13.35
N PHE A 63 -2.02 -22.98 -12.76
CA PHE A 63 -2.74 -24.02 -13.49
C PHE A 63 -3.87 -23.44 -14.33
N ASP A 64 -3.97 -23.89 -15.58
CA ASP A 64 -5.08 -23.55 -16.46
C ASP A 64 -6.32 -24.42 -16.16
N ASN A 65 -6.84 -24.29 -14.94
CA ASN A 65 -7.99 -25.05 -14.47
C ASN A 65 -8.94 -24.14 -13.67
N LEU A 66 -10.21 -24.11 -14.04
CA LEU A 66 -11.20 -23.22 -13.42
C LEU A 66 -11.36 -23.48 -11.91
N LEU A 67 -11.37 -24.74 -11.47
CA LEU A 67 -11.52 -25.07 -10.05
C LEU A 67 -10.32 -24.56 -9.24
N TYR A 68 -9.11 -24.81 -9.71
CA TYR A 68 -7.89 -24.29 -9.06
C TYR A 68 -7.85 -22.78 -9.04
N ASN A 69 -8.24 -22.13 -10.14
CA ASN A 69 -8.34 -20.68 -10.21
C ASN A 69 -9.36 -20.11 -9.21
N VAL A 70 -10.55 -20.71 -9.09
CA VAL A 70 -11.56 -20.28 -8.10
C VAL A 70 -11.04 -20.48 -6.66
N ILE A 71 -10.41 -21.61 -6.36
CA ILE A 71 -9.81 -21.85 -5.04
C ILE A 71 -8.71 -20.81 -4.77
N GLY A 72 -7.86 -20.52 -5.76
CA GLY A 72 -6.82 -19.50 -5.66
C GLY A 72 -7.39 -18.10 -5.36
N ILE A 73 -8.48 -17.72 -6.03
CA ILE A 73 -9.19 -16.46 -5.74
C ILE A 73 -9.69 -16.44 -4.29
N LEU A 74 -10.34 -17.51 -3.84
CA LEU A 74 -10.84 -17.60 -2.46
C LEU A 74 -9.72 -17.53 -1.42
N LEU A 75 -8.57 -18.17 -1.69
CA LEU A 75 -7.40 -18.09 -0.83
C LEU A 75 -6.82 -16.67 -0.79
N LEU A 76 -6.75 -15.96 -1.91
CA LEU A 76 -6.25 -14.59 -1.94
C LEU A 76 -7.20 -13.62 -1.23
N VAL A 77 -8.52 -13.81 -1.39
CA VAL A 77 -9.52 -13.07 -0.61
C VAL A 77 -9.32 -13.31 0.88
N TRP A 78 -9.10 -14.57 1.29
CA TRP A 78 -8.85 -14.91 2.69
C TRP A 78 -7.53 -14.28 3.20
N ALA A 79 -6.46 -14.32 2.41
CA ALA A 79 -5.20 -13.64 2.74
C ALA A 79 -5.44 -12.15 3.06
N ASN A 80 -6.22 -11.45 2.21
CA ASN A 80 -6.58 -10.04 2.42
C ASN A 80 -7.43 -9.81 3.68
N LEU A 81 -8.28 -10.78 4.06
CA LEU A 81 -9.02 -10.70 5.33
C LEU A 81 -8.09 -10.80 6.54
N TYR A 82 -7.06 -11.64 6.49
CA TYR A 82 -6.07 -11.79 7.56
C TYR A 82 -5.15 -10.58 7.68
N ASP A 83 -4.71 -10.01 6.57
CA ASP A 83 -3.96 -8.75 6.51
C ASP A 83 -4.76 -7.60 7.16
N SER A 84 -6.04 -7.44 6.79
CA SER A 84 -6.91 -6.50 7.49
C SER A 84 -7.09 -6.82 8.98
N ALA A 85 -7.16 -8.10 9.36
CA ALA A 85 -7.34 -8.53 10.74
C ALA A 85 -6.11 -8.24 11.61
N ASP A 86 -4.89 -8.41 11.10
CA ASP A 86 -3.67 -8.18 11.87
C ASP A 86 -3.53 -6.71 12.31
N GLY A 87 -3.84 -5.77 11.41
CA GLY A 87 -3.72 -4.35 11.67
C GLY A 87 -4.81 -3.89 12.64
N GLN A 88 -6.01 -4.46 12.52
CA GLN A 88 -7.09 -4.23 13.47
C GLN A 88 -6.76 -4.79 14.84
N LEU A 89 -6.21 -6.01 14.91
CA LEU A 89 -5.78 -6.62 16.18
C LEU A 89 -4.67 -5.79 16.84
N ALA A 90 -3.67 -5.34 16.08
CA ALA A 90 -2.59 -4.49 16.58
C ALA A 90 -3.13 -3.17 17.14
N ARG A 91 -4.14 -2.57 16.50
CA ARG A 91 -4.84 -1.37 16.99
C ARG A 91 -5.63 -1.63 18.27
N MET A 92 -6.41 -2.70 18.30
CA MET A 92 -7.27 -3.04 19.44
C MET A 92 -6.48 -3.46 20.68
N THR A 93 -5.33 -4.10 20.50
CA THR A 93 -4.50 -4.62 21.61
C THR A 93 -3.34 -3.70 22.00
N GLY A 94 -3.14 -2.58 21.29
CA GLY A 94 -1.99 -1.70 21.49
C GLY A 94 -0.64 -2.30 21.06
N LYS A 95 -0.63 -3.49 20.43
CA LYS A 95 0.60 -4.21 20.00
C LYS A 95 1.17 -3.70 18.67
N LYS A 96 1.05 -2.41 18.37
CA LYS A 96 1.65 -1.83 17.16
C LYS A 96 3.17 -1.81 17.28
N THR A 97 3.86 -2.39 16.32
CA THR A 97 5.34 -2.37 16.26
C THR A 97 5.82 -1.96 14.87
N ARG A 98 7.00 -1.33 14.79
CA ARG A 98 7.61 -1.00 13.48
C ARG A 98 7.94 -2.27 12.67
N TRP A 99 8.34 -3.35 13.35
CA TRP A 99 8.58 -4.65 12.72
C TRP A 99 7.31 -5.26 12.12
N GLY A 100 6.19 -5.20 12.83
CA GLY A 100 4.90 -5.66 12.31
C GLY A 100 4.52 -4.93 11.02
N ARG A 101 4.77 -3.62 10.95
CA ARG A 101 4.51 -2.82 9.73
C ARG A 101 5.36 -3.25 8.52
N ILE A 102 6.63 -3.60 8.71
CA ILE A 102 7.44 -4.13 7.60
C ILE A 102 6.92 -5.49 7.18
N LEU A 103 6.63 -6.36 8.14
CA LEU A 103 6.14 -7.70 7.84
C LEU A 103 4.82 -7.63 7.05
N ASP A 104 3.94 -6.70 7.41
CA ASP A 104 2.69 -6.39 6.72
C ASP A 104 2.93 -5.94 5.26
N GLY A 105 3.76 -4.91 5.05
CA GLY A 105 4.12 -4.46 3.70
C GLY A 105 4.82 -5.53 2.86
N PHE A 106 5.73 -6.29 3.48
CA PHE A 106 6.47 -7.38 2.83
C PHE A 106 5.56 -8.57 2.51
N ALA A 107 4.53 -8.82 3.31
CA ALA A 107 3.55 -9.86 3.04
C ALA A 107 2.85 -9.60 1.70
N GLY A 108 2.35 -8.38 1.50
CA GLY A 108 1.74 -7.97 0.24
C GLY A 108 2.68 -8.12 -0.96
N ASP A 109 3.94 -7.68 -0.82
CA ASP A 109 4.97 -7.82 -1.87
C ASP A 109 5.21 -9.30 -2.23
N LEU A 110 5.26 -10.20 -1.24
CA LEU A 110 5.41 -11.63 -1.47
C LEU A 110 4.21 -12.26 -2.20
N TRP A 111 2.99 -11.84 -1.88
CA TRP A 111 1.80 -12.35 -2.59
C TRP A 111 1.89 -12.00 -4.07
N PHE A 112 2.13 -10.72 -4.39
CA PHE A 112 2.21 -10.27 -5.77
C PHE A 112 3.39 -10.89 -6.50
N PHE A 113 4.55 -11.04 -5.85
CA PHE A 113 5.69 -11.74 -6.43
C PHE A 113 5.32 -13.18 -6.83
N ALA A 114 4.70 -13.95 -5.92
CA ALA A 114 4.26 -15.31 -6.21
C ALA A 114 3.23 -15.36 -7.35
N ILE A 115 2.28 -14.42 -7.38
CA ILE A 115 1.27 -14.30 -8.44
C ILE A 115 1.93 -14.00 -9.79
N TYR A 116 2.84 -13.02 -9.88
CA TYR A 116 3.53 -12.68 -11.12
C TYR A 116 4.36 -13.86 -11.64
N VAL A 117 5.10 -14.55 -10.76
CA VAL A 117 5.86 -15.75 -11.13
C VAL A 117 4.94 -16.84 -11.67
N ALA A 118 3.82 -17.10 -11.01
CA ALA A 118 2.86 -18.11 -11.46
C ALA A 118 2.23 -17.77 -12.82
N ILE A 119 1.88 -16.50 -13.05
CA ILE A 119 1.39 -16.01 -14.35
C ILE A 119 2.45 -16.21 -15.44
N CYS A 120 3.71 -15.86 -15.17
CA CYS A 120 4.80 -16.06 -16.13
C CYS A 120 4.99 -17.53 -16.47
N LEU A 121 5.00 -18.41 -15.46
CA LEU A 121 5.14 -19.85 -15.66
C LEU A 121 3.97 -20.46 -16.43
N ARG A 122 2.74 -19.99 -16.20
CA ARG A 122 1.55 -20.44 -16.93
C ARG A 122 1.63 -20.06 -18.42
N LEU A 123 2.07 -18.84 -18.69
CA LEU A 123 2.02 -18.26 -20.03
C LEU A 123 3.25 -18.58 -20.88
N MET A 124 4.42 -18.85 -20.29
CA MET A 124 5.70 -18.93 -21.05
C MET A 124 5.68 -19.92 -22.23
N GLY A 125 4.94 -21.04 -22.11
CA GLY A 125 4.79 -22.03 -23.18
C GLY A 125 3.60 -21.79 -24.12
N GLN A 126 2.80 -20.75 -23.89
CA GLN A 126 1.61 -20.44 -24.66
C GLN A 126 1.92 -19.44 -25.79
N PRO A 127 1.19 -19.50 -26.92
CA PRO A 127 1.30 -18.51 -27.98
C PRO A 127 0.81 -17.14 -27.52
N MET A 128 1.37 -16.08 -28.10
CA MET A 128 0.92 -14.71 -27.84
C MET A 128 -0.43 -14.44 -28.53
N PRO A 129 -1.39 -13.76 -27.88
CA PRO A 129 -2.74 -13.54 -28.43
C PRO A 129 -2.79 -12.88 -29.82
N PHE A 130 -1.90 -11.92 -30.09
CA PHE A 130 -1.88 -11.15 -31.35
C PHE A 130 -0.73 -11.55 -32.28
N LEU A 131 0.11 -12.49 -31.84
CA LEU A 131 1.30 -12.96 -32.54
C LEU A 131 1.41 -14.48 -32.34
N PRO A 132 0.45 -15.26 -32.86
CA PRO A 132 0.31 -16.68 -32.51
C PRO A 132 1.50 -17.55 -32.94
N GLU A 133 2.30 -17.07 -33.89
CA GLU A 133 3.55 -17.70 -34.33
C GLU A 133 4.66 -17.64 -33.27
N TYR A 134 4.53 -16.74 -32.28
CA TYR A 134 5.50 -16.54 -31.22
C TYR A 134 4.92 -16.99 -29.88
N GLN A 135 5.71 -17.75 -29.12
CA GLN A 135 5.40 -18.05 -27.72
C GLN A 135 5.81 -16.89 -26.82
N TRP A 136 5.13 -16.75 -25.68
CA TRP A 136 5.50 -15.76 -24.68
C TRP A 136 6.97 -15.89 -24.25
N GLY A 137 7.45 -17.10 -23.92
CA GLY A 137 8.84 -17.35 -23.56
C GLY A 137 9.38 -16.35 -22.53
N ILE A 138 10.48 -15.68 -22.85
CA ILE A 138 11.09 -14.64 -21.98
C ILE A 138 10.29 -13.32 -21.95
N TRP A 139 9.45 -13.05 -22.94
CA TRP A 139 8.74 -11.77 -23.06
C TRP A 139 7.72 -11.55 -21.95
N ILE A 140 7.04 -12.61 -21.49
CA ILE A 140 6.13 -12.48 -20.33
C ILE A 140 6.90 -12.13 -19.06
N TRP A 141 8.11 -12.67 -18.87
CA TRP A 141 8.96 -12.34 -17.73
C TRP A 141 9.41 -10.89 -17.76
N LEU A 142 9.79 -10.36 -18.93
CA LEU A 142 10.14 -8.95 -19.09
C LEU A 142 8.94 -8.04 -18.80
N LEU A 143 7.76 -8.37 -19.36
CA LEU A 143 6.53 -7.62 -19.13
C LEU A 143 6.13 -7.62 -17.64
N SER A 144 6.11 -8.79 -17.01
CA SER A 144 5.77 -8.94 -15.59
C SER A 144 6.83 -8.32 -14.67
N SER A 145 8.10 -8.32 -15.05
CA SER A 145 9.16 -7.64 -14.27
C SER A 145 8.99 -6.12 -14.31
N LEU A 146 8.64 -5.56 -15.48
CA LEU A 146 8.29 -4.14 -15.61
C LEU A 146 7.03 -3.82 -14.80
N ALA A 147 5.98 -4.64 -14.92
CA ALA A 147 4.72 -4.47 -14.21
C ALA A 147 4.90 -4.55 -12.68
N GLY A 148 5.56 -5.60 -12.18
CA GLY A 148 5.73 -5.86 -10.75
C GLY A 148 6.80 -4.98 -10.09
N PHE A 149 8.05 -5.08 -10.52
CA PHE A 149 9.16 -4.45 -9.80
C PHE A 149 9.27 -2.94 -10.02
N ILE A 150 8.79 -2.44 -11.16
CA ILE A 150 8.94 -1.02 -11.52
C ILE A 150 7.62 -0.29 -11.31
N CYS A 151 6.55 -0.73 -11.96
CA CYS A 151 5.27 -0.02 -11.94
C CYS A 151 4.56 -0.20 -10.60
N HIS A 152 4.18 -1.43 -10.24
CA HIS A 152 3.39 -1.74 -9.04
C HIS A 152 4.08 -1.19 -7.79
N ALA A 153 5.36 -1.51 -7.57
CA ALA A 153 6.09 -1.07 -6.38
C ALA A 153 6.06 0.45 -6.19
N LYS A 154 6.32 1.23 -7.25
CA LYS A 154 6.27 2.70 -7.20
C LYS A 154 4.86 3.24 -6.99
N GLN A 155 3.86 2.61 -7.60
CA GLN A 155 2.46 2.99 -7.45
C GLN A 155 1.98 2.83 -6.00
N CYS A 156 2.26 1.68 -5.37
CA CYS A 156 1.92 1.42 -3.97
C CYS A 156 2.67 2.37 -3.02
N GLN A 157 3.97 2.58 -3.25
CA GLN A 157 4.77 3.52 -2.46
C GLN A 157 4.18 4.93 -2.46
N LEU A 158 3.85 5.48 -3.63
CA LEU A 158 3.32 6.84 -3.73
C LEU A 158 1.91 6.94 -3.15
N SER A 159 1.07 5.92 -3.38
CA SER A 159 -0.28 5.87 -2.81
C SER A 159 -0.24 5.89 -1.27
N ASP A 160 0.57 5.02 -0.65
CA ASP A 160 0.73 5.02 0.80
C ASP A 160 1.28 6.36 1.31
N TYR A 161 2.27 6.92 0.60
CA TYR A 161 2.85 8.21 0.97
C TYR A 161 1.82 9.33 0.99
N TYR A 162 1.01 9.47 -0.07
CA TYR A 162 -0.02 10.51 -0.16
C TYR A 162 -1.15 10.32 0.84
N ARG A 163 -1.52 9.07 1.17
CA ARG A 163 -2.45 8.78 2.26
C ARG A 163 -1.87 9.24 3.60
N ASN A 164 -0.61 8.94 3.88
CA ASN A 164 0.05 9.35 5.11
C ASN A 164 0.26 10.87 5.20
N ILE A 165 0.54 11.54 4.08
CA ILE A 165 0.55 13.01 4.02
C ILE A 165 -0.83 13.58 4.34
N HIS A 166 -1.89 13.06 3.71
CA HIS A 166 -3.25 13.51 4.01
C HIS A 166 -3.59 13.32 5.50
N LEU A 167 -3.23 12.17 6.07
CA LEU A 167 -3.39 11.88 7.49
C LEU A 167 -2.57 12.82 8.37
N TYR A 168 -1.39 13.25 7.95
CA TYR A 168 -0.57 14.23 8.67
C TYR A 168 -1.29 15.57 8.79
N PHE A 169 -1.88 16.09 7.71
CA PHE A 169 -2.67 17.33 7.76
C PHE A 169 -4.02 17.14 8.47
N LEU A 170 -4.57 15.94 8.50
CA LEU A 170 -5.82 15.63 9.22
C LEU A 170 -5.60 15.49 10.73
N LYS A 171 -4.68 14.63 11.16
CA LYS A 171 -4.52 14.18 12.55
C LYS A 171 -3.21 14.63 13.21
N GLY A 172 -2.31 15.27 12.48
CA GLY A 172 -0.96 15.62 12.95
C GLY A 172 0.01 14.45 12.92
N GLU A 173 1.22 14.66 13.47
CA GLU A 173 2.32 13.69 13.43
C GLU A 173 1.93 12.34 14.05
N SER A 174 1.31 12.34 15.24
CA SER A 174 0.93 11.10 15.97
C SER A 174 -0.18 10.30 15.29
N GLY A 175 -1.00 10.93 14.45
CA GLY A 175 -2.08 10.29 13.71
C GLY A 175 -1.72 9.92 12.27
N SER A 176 -0.47 10.17 11.88
CA SER A 176 0.07 9.84 10.56
C SER A 176 1.27 8.93 10.70
N GLU A 177 1.54 8.19 9.64
CA GLU A 177 2.68 7.29 9.55
C GLU A 177 3.77 7.87 8.65
N LEU A 178 3.74 9.20 8.47
CA LEU A 178 4.67 9.97 7.66
C LEU A 178 6.00 10.13 8.40
N ASP A 179 7.06 9.54 7.86
CA ASP A 179 8.41 9.62 8.41
C ASP A 179 9.34 10.41 7.47
N ASN A 180 10.58 10.61 7.90
CA ASN A 180 11.58 11.39 7.16
C ASN A 180 12.87 10.59 6.97
N PHE A 181 13.35 10.50 5.73
CA PHE A 181 14.54 9.73 5.40
C PHE A 181 15.79 10.21 6.14
N LYS A 182 15.98 11.52 6.27
CA LYS A 182 17.14 12.10 6.96
C LYS A 182 17.18 11.64 8.43
N LYS A 183 16.05 11.72 9.13
CA LYS A 183 15.90 11.25 10.52
C LYS A 183 16.17 9.75 10.66
N LEU A 184 15.62 8.93 9.75
CA LEU A 184 15.87 7.48 9.74
C LEU A 184 17.35 7.15 9.48
N ARG A 185 18.02 7.95 8.65
CA ARG A 185 19.44 7.74 8.32
C ARG A 185 20.36 8.15 9.47
N GLU A 186 20.03 9.24 10.17
CA GLU A 186 20.69 9.64 11.41
C GLU A 186 20.56 8.56 12.49
N GLU A 187 19.35 8.01 12.67
CA GLU A 187 19.11 6.86 13.57
C GLU A 187 19.99 5.67 13.15
N PHE A 188 20.01 5.29 11.88
CA PHE A 188 20.83 4.18 11.37
C PHE A 188 22.32 4.35 11.68
N HIS A 189 22.85 5.57 11.53
CA HIS A 189 24.27 5.86 11.77
C HIS A 189 24.63 5.89 13.27
N SER A 190 23.68 6.20 14.15
CA SER A 190 23.89 6.17 15.61
C SER A 190 24.02 4.76 16.21
N LEU A 191 23.56 3.73 15.49
CA LEU A 191 23.46 2.35 15.99
C LEU A 191 24.66 1.47 15.63
N SER A 192 24.88 0.40 16.39
CA SER A 192 26.00 -0.54 16.16
C SER A 192 25.53 -1.84 15.54
N TRP A 193 26.25 -2.35 14.53
CA TRP A 193 25.94 -3.65 13.91
C TRP A 193 26.04 -4.84 14.88
N ARG A 194 26.87 -4.73 15.93
CA ARG A 194 27.06 -5.81 16.92
C ARG A 194 25.88 -5.95 17.88
N LYS A 195 25.21 -4.85 18.20
CA LYS A 195 24.09 -4.82 19.17
C LYS A 195 22.73 -4.73 18.48
N ASP A 196 22.66 -3.94 17.40
CA ASP A 196 21.41 -3.50 16.78
C ASP A 196 21.26 -4.04 15.36
N GLY A 197 22.00 -5.09 14.97
CA GLY A 197 22.10 -5.55 13.59
C GLY A 197 20.75 -5.72 12.88
N ALA A 198 19.78 -6.37 13.52
CA ALA A 198 18.43 -6.51 12.98
C ALA A 198 17.73 -5.16 12.78
N TRP A 199 17.84 -4.25 13.74
CA TRP A 199 17.24 -2.92 13.63
C TRP A 199 17.91 -2.04 12.57
N LYS A 200 19.22 -2.20 12.37
CA LYS A 200 19.93 -1.56 11.27
C LYS A 200 19.44 -2.06 9.91
N VAL A 201 19.18 -3.36 9.77
CA VAL A 201 18.55 -3.91 8.56
C VAL A 201 17.17 -3.29 8.35
N PHE A 202 16.35 -3.17 9.40
CA PHE A 202 15.06 -2.46 9.37
C PHE A 202 15.23 -1.03 8.83
N LEU A 203 16.11 -0.23 9.44
CA LEU A 203 16.31 1.17 9.06
C LEU A 203 16.89 1.31 7.64
N PHE A 204 17.66 0.34 7.17
CA PHE A 204 18.15 0.32 5.79
C PHE A 204 16.99 0.19 4.80
N PHE A 205 16.15 -0.83 4.94
CA PHE A 205 15.03 -1.05 4.01
C PHE A 205 13.94 0.03 4.15
N TYR A 206 13.53 0.34 5.38
CA TYR A 206 12.50 1.36 5.63
C TYR A 206 12.98 2.77 5.25
N GLY A 207 14.25 3.09 5.51
CA GLY A 207 14.87 4.32 5.06
C GLY A 207 14.88 4.44 3.54
N ASN A 208 15.32 3.41 2.82
CA ASN A 208 15.31 3.41 1.35
C ASN A 208 13.90 3.51 0.77
N TYR A 209 12.92 2.84 1.39
CA TYR A 209 11.50 2.97 1.04
C TYR A 209 11.00 4.41 1.20
N THR A 210 11.27 5.02 2.37
CA THR A 210 10.91 6.42 2.66
C THR A 210 11.60 7.38 1.68
N HIS A 211 12.88 7.13 1.36
CA HIS A 211 13.62 7.93 0.39
C HIS A 211 13.01 7.86 -1.01
N ALA A 212 12.61 6.65 -1.45
CA ALA A 212 11.95 6.47 -2.73
C ALA A 212 10.59 7.18 -2.78
N GLN A 213 9.84 7.24 -1.67
CA GLN A 213 8.62 8.02 -1.55
C GLN A 213 8.88 9.53 -1.67
N GLU A 214 9.90 10.04 -0.96
CA GLU A 214 10.30 11.45 -0.99
C GLU A 214 10.76 11.90 -2.38
N GLN A 215 11.60 11.09 -3.06
CA GLN A 215 12.08 11.37 -4.42
C GLN A 215 10.94 11.46 -5.44
N GLN A 216 9.85 10.72 -5.23
CA GLN A 216 8.68 10.79 -6.09
C GLN A 216 7.86 12.07 -5.87
N SER A 217 8.04 12.79 -4.76
CA SER A 217 7.20 13.94 -4.37
C SER A 217 8.03 15.20 -4.05
N PRO A 218 8.85 15.71 -5.00
CA PRO A 218 9.79 16.80 -4.73
C PRO A 218 9.12 18.14 -4.35
N ARG A 219 7.99 18.51 -4.96
CA ARG A 219 7.23 19.72 -4.59
C ARG A 219 6.64 19.60 -3.21
N PHE A 220 6.15 18.41 -2.84
CA PHE A 220 5.76 18.18 -1.46
C PHE A 220 6.94 18.34 -0.49
N GLN A 221 8.14 17.85 -0.81
CA GLN A 221 9.30 18.02 0.07
C GLN A 221 9.64 19.50 0.29
N HIS A 222 9.65 20.28 -0.80
CA HIS A 222 9.93 21.71 -0.73
C HIS A 222 8.85 22.46 0.07
N PHE A 223 7.58 22.16 -0.19
CA PHE A 223 6.46 22.68 0.57
C PHE A 223 6.57 22.30 2.07
N LYS A 224 6.91 21.05 2.39
CA LYS A 224 7.07 20.57 3.76
C LYS A 224 8.20 21.30 4.51
N GLN A 225 9.32 21.55 3.84
CA GLN A 225 10.41 22.34 4.41
C GLN A 225 9.99 23.80 4.67
N ALA A 226 9.24 24.40 3.74
CA ALA A 226 8.75 25.76 3.89
C ALA A 226 7.74 25.91 5.06
N ILE A 227 6.81 24.95 5.22
CA ILE A 227 5.88 24.98 6.36
C ILE A 227 6.59 24.75 7.69
N ASP A 228 7.59 23.86 7.72
CA ASP A 228 8.36 23.59 8.95
C ASP A 228 9.20 24.79 9.37
N ALA A 229 9.82 25.48 8.41
CA ALA A 229 10.61 26.67 8.67
C ALA A 229 9.75 27.84 9.20
N ARG A 230 8.50 27.97 8.73
CA ARG A 230 7.62 29.08 9.08
C ARG A 230 6.78 28.83 10.34
N PHE A 231 6.17 27.66 10.45
CA PHE A 231 5.16 27.36 11.47
C PHE A 231 5.63 26.31 12.49
N GLY A 232 6.79 25.68 12.26
CA GLY A 232 7.30 24.61 13.12
C GLY A 232 6.28 23.47 13.24
N ARG A 233 5.89 23.16 14.47
CA ARG A 233 4.95 22.06 14.77
C ARG A 233 3.46 22.48 14.77
N GLN A 234 3.16 23.78 14.75
CA GLN A 234 1.79 24.29 14.86
C GLN A 234 1.31 24.81 13.52
N LEU A 235 0.77 23.90 12.69
CA LEU A 235 0.24 24.27 11.37
C LEU A 235 -1.08 25.03 11.48
N PRO A 236 -1.23 26.18 10.79
CA PRO A 236 -2.50 26.91 10.72
C PRO A 236 -3.68 26.03 10.29
N GLU A 237 -4.83 26.18 10.95
CA GLU A 237 -6.03 25.39 10.60
C GLU A 237 -6.50 25.65 9.17
N ALA A 238 -6.43 26.90 8.72
CA ALA A 238 -6.77 27.28 7.35
C ALA A 238 -5.87 26.56 6.31
N LEU A 239 -4.57 26.42 6.58
CA LEU A 239 -3.64 25.70 5.72
C LEU A 239 -3.99 24.20 5.68
N ARG A 240 -4.29 23.62 6.84
CA ARG A 240 -4.71 22.21 6.95
C ARG A 240 -6.00 21.96 6.18
N ALA A 241 -6.98 22.86 6.29
CA ALA A 241 -8.25 22.78 5.58
C ALA A 241 -8.06 22.89 4.06
N ASP A 242 -7.29 23.87 3.58
CA ASP A 242 -7.01 24.04 2.15
C ASP A 242 -6.23 22.85 1.57
N PHE A 243 -5.25 22.32 2.30
CA PHE A 243 -4.54 21.11 1.89
C PHE A 243 -5.48 19.90 1.81
N ARG A 244 -6.32 19.69 2.82
CA ARG A 244 -7.29 18.57 2.84
C ARG A 244 -8.31 18.68 1.72
N LYS A 245 -8.81 19.89 1.42
CA LYS A 245 -9.74 20.13 0.32
C LYS A 245 -9.16 19.72 -1.04
N GLY A 246 -7.86 19.96 -1.25
CA GLY A 246 -7.17 19.56 -2.47
C GLY A 246 -6.75 18.08 -2.52
N SER A 247 -6.35 17.51 -1.38
CA SER A 247 -5.83 16.14 -1.29
C SER A 247 -6.91 15.06 -1.16
N LEU A 248 -8.05 15.35 -0.51
CA LEU A 248 -9.13 14.39 -0.31
C LEU A 248 -9.67 13.78 -1.62
N PRO A 249 -9.93 14.55 -2.69
CA PRO A 249 -10.37 13.98 -3.97
C PRO A 249 -9.35 13.05 -4.62
N LEU A 250 -8.09 13.10 -4.19
CA LEU A 250 -7.02 12.22 -4.68
C LEU A 250 -7.00 10.87 -3.97
N MET A 251 -7.61 10.75 -2.78
CA MET A 251 -7.62 9.51 -2.01
C MET A 251 -8.27 8.37 -2.78
N LYS A 252 -9.28 8.63 -3.63
CA LYS A 252 -9.86 7.60 -4.50
C LYS A 252 -8.86 7.00 -5.50
N TYR A 253 -7.91 7.79 -6.00
CA TYR A 253 -6.87 7.29 -6.91
C TYR A 253 -5.79 6.55 -6.12
N ALA A 254 -5.41 7.06 -4.95
CA ALA A 254 -4.51 6.35 -4.05
C ALA A 254 -5.06 4.96 -3.74
N ASN A 255 -6.33 4.90 -3.36
CA ASN A 255 -7.11 3.69 -3.15
C ASN A 255 -7.09 2.75 -4.37
N ILE A 256 -7.49 3.22 -5.56
CA ILE A 256 -7.41 2.40 -6.80
C ILE A 256 -6.01 1.81 -7.01
N LEU A 257 -4.96 2.58 -6.71
CA LEU A 257 -3.55 2.17 -6.79
C LEU A 257 -3.08 1.26 -5.64
N THR A 258 -4.00 0.70 -4.82
CA THR A 258 -3.72 -0.29 -3.78
C THR A 258 -4.23 -1.69 -4.19
N PHE A 259 -4.65 -2.52 -3.23
CA PHE A 259 -4.89 -3.93 -3.44
C PHE A 259 -6.19 -4.24 -4.20
N ASN A 260 -7.32 -3.64 -3.80
CA ASN A 260 -8.65 -4.12 -4.21
C ASN A 260 -8.88 -4.08 -5.73
N THR A 261 -8.53 -2.97 -6.39
CA THR A 261 -8.70 -2.85 -7.85
C THR A 261 -7.80 -3.86 -8.57
N ARG A 262 -6.57 -4.04 -8.11
CA ARG A 262 -5.63 -5.04 -8.67
C ARG A 262 -6.16 -6.45 -8.51
N ALA A 263 -6.66 -6.79 -7.32
CA ALA A 263 -7.23 -8.09 -7.02
C ALA A 263 -8.41 -8.38 -7.96
N ILE A 264 -9.33 -7.43 -8.16
CA ILE A 264 -10.47 -7.61 -9.07
C ILE A 264 -10.00 -7.85 -10.50
N VAL A 265 -9.09 -7.03 -11.03
CA VAL A 265 -8.59 -7.20 -12.40
C VAL A 265 -7.82 -8.51 -12.57
N LEU A 266 -7.04 -8.90 -11.56
CA LEU A 266 -6.40 -10.21 -11.50
C LEU A 266 -7.42 -11.35 -11.53
N TYR A 267 -8.46 -11.29 -10.71
CA TYR A 267 -9.50 -12.33 -10.67
C TYR A 267 -10.18 -12.46 -12.02
N LEU A 268 -10.55 -11.33 -12.64
CA LEU A 268 -11.18 -11.33 -13.96
C LEU A 268 -10.24 -11.86 -15.04
N SER A 269 -8.95 -11.47 -15.03
CA SER A 269 -7.98 -11.96 -16.02
C SER A 269 -7.76 -13.47 -15.93
N ILE A 270 -7.70 -14.00 -14.70
CA ILE A 270 -7.57 -15.43 -14.43
C ILE A 270 -8.84 -16.19 -14.84
N LEU A 271 -10.03 -15.69 -14.50
CA LEU A 271 -11.31 -16.34 -14.81
C LEU A 271 -11.64 -16.35 -16.31
N VAL A 272 -11.25 -15.30 -17.03
CA VAL A 272 -11.37 -15.23 -18.50
C VAL A 272 -10.32 -16.13 -19.19
N GLY A 273 -9.36 -16.68 -18.43
CA GLY A 273 -8.28 -17.50 -18.99
C GLY A 273 -7.25 -16.70 -19.77
N GLN A 274 -7.17 -15.38 -19.53
CA GLN A 274 -6.22 -14.47 -20.18
C GLN A 274 -5.37 -13.70 -19.14
N PRO A 275 -4.51 -14.40 -18.36
CA PRO A 275 -3.76 -13.78 -17.26
C PRO A 275 -2.84 -12.62 -17.66
N TRP A 276 -2.39 -12.56 -18.92
CA TRP A 276 -1.53 -11.50 -19.45
C TRP A 276 -2.18 -10.12 -19.43
N ILE A 277 -3.52 -10.05 -19.33
CA ILE A 277 -4.25 -8.78 -19.18
C ILE A 277 -3.81 -8.06 -17.89
N TYR A 278 -3.49 -8.80 -16.83
CA TYR A 278 -3.11 -8.21 -15.54
C TYR A 278 -1.82 -7.37 -15.61
N PRO A 279 -0.65 -7.89 -16.05
CA PRO A 279 0.54 -7.06 -16.16
C PRO A 279 0.37 -5.92 -17.17
N LEU A 280 -0.44 -6.09 -18.23
CA LEU A 280 -0.73 -5.01 -19.18
C LEU A 280 -1.54 -3.88 -18.53
N PHE A 281 -2.57 -4.21 -17.75
CA PHE A 281 -3.36 -3.26 -16.97
C PHE A 281 -2.48 -2.46 -16.00
N GLU A 282 -1.54 -3.14 -15.33
CA GLU A 282 -0.60 -2.52 -14.40
C GLU A 282 0.32 -1.48 -15.06
N ILE A 283 0.83 -1.75 -16.27
CA ILE A 283 1.74 -0.82 -16.96
C ILE A 283 1.00 0.29 -17.72
N THR A 284 -0.30 0.14 -18.00
CA THR A 284 -1.09 1.11 -18.77
C THR A 284 -2.00 1.94 -17.86
N VAL A 285 -3.10 1.36 -17.40
CA VAL A 285 -4.15 2.04 -16.64
C VAL A 285 -3.59 2.55 -15.31
N MET A 286 -2.89 1.69 -14.57
CA MET A 286 -2.39 2.04 -13.24
C MET A 286 -1.27 3.07 -13.30
N VAL A 287 -0.38 3.00 -14.30
CA VAL A 287 0.62 4.04 -14.55
C VAL A 287 -0.05 5.38 -14.90
N GLY A 288 -1.08 5.38 -15.74
CA GLY A 288 -1.84 6.59 -16.07
C GLY A 288 -2.45 7.26 -14.84
N LEU A 289 -3.11 6.48 -13.98
CA LEU A 289 -3.69 6.98 -12.72
C LEU A 289 -2.62 7.48 -11.75
N TYR A 290 -1.49 6.77 -11.65
CA TYR A 290 -0.33 7.16 -10.85
C TYR A 290 0.23 8.52 -11.29
N LEU A 291 0.48 8.70 -12.59
CA LEU A 291 1.02 9.95 -13.12
C LEU A 291 0.05 11.12 -12.88
N TYR A 292 -1.24 10.89 -13.12
CA TYR A 292 -2.29 11.88 -12.87
C TYR A 292 -2.36 12.29 -11.39
N MET A 293 -2.43 11.31 -10.47
CA MET A 293 -2.49 11.56 -9.03
C MET A 293 -1.26 12.35 -8.57
N ARG A 294 -0.07 11.92 -8.99
CA ARG A 294 1.20 12.60 -8.71
C ARG A 294 1.18 14.05 -9.17
N GLN A 295 0.84 14.29 -10.43
CA GLN A 295 0.81 15.64 -10.99
C GLN A 295 -0.17 16.56 -10.24
N ARG A 296 -1.37 16.05 -9.90
CA ARG A 296 -2.37 16.81 -9.15
C ARG A 296 -1.89 17.15 -7.73
N HIS A 297 -1.29 16.19 -7.03
CA HIS A 297 -0.78 16.39 -5.68
C HIS A 297 0.40 17.38 -5.67
N GLU A 298 1.36 17.23 -6.58
CA GLU A 298 2.52 18.12 -6.67
C GLU A 298 2.11 19.55 -7.07
N SER A 299 1.13 19.70 -7.97
CA SER A 299 0.56 21.01 -8.32
C SER A 299 -0.18 21.66 -7.15
N LEU A 300 -0.85 20.87 -6.31
CA LEU A 300 -1.47 21.37 -5.07
C LEU A 300 -0.40 21.92 -4.11
N CYS A 301 0.68 21.16 -3.88
CA CYS A 301 1.76 21.58 -3.00
C CYS A 301 2.39 22.89 -3.48
N GLU A 302 2.71 23.00 -4.77
CA GLU A 302 3.28 24.22 -5.34
C GLU A 302 2.35 25.44 -5.21
N LYS A 303 1.04 25.26 -5.41
CA LYS A 303 0.06 26.34 -5.27
C LYS A 303 -0.08 26.81 -3.82
N LEU A 304 -0.09 25.89 -2.86
CA LEU A 304 -0.18 26.24 -1.44
C LEU A 304 1.10 26.89 -0.94
N GLU A 305 2.25 26.42 -1.42
CA GLU A 305 3.55 27.01 -1.10
C GLU A 305 3.61 28.50 -1.49
N LYS A 306 3.21 28.83 -2.73
CA LYS A 306 3.15 30.23 -3.21
C LYS A 306 2.18 31.12 -2.43
N ARG A 307 1.26 30.52 -1.66
CA ARG A 307 0.26 31.22 -0.84
C ARG A 307 0.59 31.15 0.64
N LEU A 308 1.78 30.67 1.04
CA LEU A 308 2.12 30.50 2.45
C LEU A 308 2.00 31.79 3.26
N ASP A 309 2.28 32.94 2.63
CA ASP A 309 2.14 34.27 3.23
C ASP A 309 0.73 34.62 3.70
N GLN A 310 -0.29 33.94 3.16
CA GLN A 310 -1.69 34.17 3.49
C GLN A 310 -2.16 33.41 4.75
N TYR A 311 -1.31 32.57 5.33
CA TYR A 311 -1.66 31.76 6.50
C TYR A 311 -0.95 32.26 7.75
N GLU A 312 -1.71 32.35 8.83
CA GLU A 312 -1.26 32.74 10.16
C GLU A 312 -1.68 31.69 11.19
N VAL A 313 -0.86 31.47 12.21
CA VAL A 313 -1.24 30.64 13.36
C VAL A 313 -2.25 31.44 14.16
N GLN A 314 -3.46 30.90 14.34
CA GLN A 314 -4.43 31.53 15.23
C GLN A 314 -3.88 31.47 16.65
N SER A 315 -3.74 32.65 17.27
CA SER A 315 -3.18 32.88 18.60
C SER A 315 -3.93 32.16 19.71
#